data_AF-A0A1Y4RSN6-F1
#
_entry.id   AF-A0A1Y4RSN6-F1
#
_cell.length_a   1.000
_cell.length_b   1.000
_cell.length_c   1.000
_cell.angle_alpha   90.00
_cell.angle_beta   90.00
_cell.angle_gamma   90.00
#
_symmetry.space_group_name_H-M   'P 1'
#
loop_
_entity.id
_entity.type
_entity.pdbx_description
1 polymer ?
#
loop_
_entity_poly.entity_id
_entity_poly.type
_entity_poly.pdbx_seq_one_letter_code
_entity_poly.pdbx_strand_id
1 'polypeptide(L)'
;MSHDSEQHQRSALQHEAEHAAPGKKNSVLIYLVILFAAAFLLLLLSYFMQQRASREAYSDLQQSSNSAVQSLDNMLQENEDLKEQVADLQAQLEQAQSQATQIQEQLNTSEALVNALDSLNHLRGLYNQGQYTACRTYLASIDAAQVEATLRTYVEQNTDAAWLEVYNPLEAWLNLIEWLG
;
A
#
# COMPACT_ATOMS: atom_id res chain seq x y z
N MET A 1 35.39 -52.37 108.40
CA MET A 1 35.82 -52.97 107.12
C MET A 1 34.64 -52.84 106.18
N SER A 2 34.67 -52.29 104.98
CA SER A 2 35.67 -51.65 104.11
C SER A 2 34.90 -51.26 102.83
N HIS A 3 35.51 -50.43 101.99
CA HIS A 3 35.18 -50.17 100.58
C HIS A 3 34.20 -49.04 100.22
N ASP A 4 34.80 -47.86 100.22
CA ASP A 4 34.87 -46.93 99.09
C ASP A 4 35.05 -47.67 97.73
N SER A 5 33.99 -47.79 96.89
CA SER A 5 34.04 -48.15 95.44
C SER A 5 32.66 -48.07 94.72
N GLU A 6 31.78 -47.11 95.05
CA GLU A 6 30.59 -46.79 94.23
C GLU A 6 30.48 -45.26 94.05
N GLN A 7 31.59 -44.58 93.77
CA GLN A 7 31.90 -44.15 92.41
C GLN A 7 30.67 -43.98 91.48
N HIS A 8 30.41 -42.70 91.22
CA HIS A 8 30.47 -42.17 89.85
C HIS A 8 29.30 -42.42 88.90
N GLN A 9 28.21 -43.09 89.31
CA GLN A 9 27.04 -43.24 88.43
C GLN A 9 25.85 -42.33 88.76
N ARG A 10 25.76 -41.77 89.97
CA ARG A 10 24.65 -40.87 90.35
C ARG A 10 24.85 -39.41 89.93
N SER A 11 26.07 -39.03 89.55
CA SER A 11 26.40 -37.67 89.11
C SER A 11 26.00 -37.37 87.66
N ALA A 12 25.49 -38.35 86.91
CA ALA A 12 25.28 -38.24 85.47
C ALA A 12 23.81 -38.19 85.00
N LEU A 13 22.81 -38.24 85.90
CA LEU A 13 21.40 -38.43 85.49
C LEU A 13 20.37 -37.48 86.13
N GLN A 14 20.80 -36.37 86.73
CA GLN A 14 19.86 -35.33 87.22
C GLN A 14 20.16 -33.96 86.60
N HIS A 15 20.71 -33.97 85.38
CA HIS A 15 20.88 -32.83 84.49
C HIS A 15 19.60 -32.48 83.71
N GLU A 16 18.44 -33.00 84.11
CA GLU A 16 17.20 -32.88 83.35
C GLU A 16 16.04 -32.53 84.30
N ALA A 17 15.49 -31.31 84.17
CA ALA A 17 14.20 -30.86 84.73
C ALA A 17 14.16 -30.03 86.04
N GLU A 18 15.00 -29.01 86.19
CA GLU A 18 14.59 -27.83 86.97
C GLU A 18 14.65 -26.56 86.12
N HIS A 19 13.69 -26.46 85.21
CA HIS A 19 13.28 -25.21 84.59
C HIS A 19 12.37 -24.40 85.53
N ALA A 20 12.46 -23.07 85.35
CA ALA A 20 11.40 -22.07 85.48
C ALA A 20 11.42 -21.18 86.74
N ALA A 21 12.34 -20.21 86.75
CA ALA A 21 12.13 -18.92 87.43
C ALA A 21 11.60 -17.87 86.41
N PRO A 22 10.74 -16.94 86.84
CA PRO A 22 9.71 -16.32 86.00
C PRO A 22 10.19 -15.08 85.24
N GLY A 23 10.16 -15.12 83.90
CA GLY A 23 10.59 -14.03 83.00
C GLY A 23 9.45 -13.33 82.26
N LYS A 24 8.42 -12.86 82.97
CA LYS A 24 7.28 -12.12 82.38
C LYS A 24 7.71 -10.69 82.05
N LYS A 25 8.29 -10.47 80.84
CA LYS A 25 8.39 -9.20 80.08
C LYS A 25 9.22 -9.33 78.78
N ASN A 26 10.11 -10.33 78.68
CA ASN A 26 10.97 -10.51 77.49
C ASN A 26 10.33 -11.34 76.37
N SER A 27 9.24 -12.08 76.66
CA SER A 27 8.54 -12.90 75.67
C SER A 27 7.85 -12.05 74.58
N VAL A 28 7.34 -10.86 74.93
CA VAL A 28 6.73 -9.94 73.96
C VAL A 28 7.78 -9.36 73.03
N LEU A 29 8.96 -9.00 73.55
CA LEU A 29 10.08 -8.52 72.73
C LEU A 29 10.57 -9.59 71.75
N ILE A 30 10.64 -10.85 72.19
CA ILE A 30 11.01 -11.98 71.31
C ILE A 30 9.96 -12.18 70.21
N TYR A 31 8.66 -12.10 70.54
CA TYR A 31 7.60 -12.18 69.52
C TYR A 31 7.68 -11.01 68.53
N LEU A 32 7.98 -9.80 68.98
CA LEU A 32 8.15 -8.61 68.14
C LEU A 32 9.36 -8.75 67.21
N VAL A 33 10.47 -9.31 67.69
CA VAL A 33 11.66 -9.60 66.88
C VAL A 33 11.39 -10.70 65.85
N ILE A 34 10.66 -11.76 66.21
CA ILE A 34 10.26 -12.82 65.28
C ILE A 34 9.28 -12.29 64.23
N LEU A 35 8.33 -11.44 64.62
CA LEU A 35 7.40 -10.78 63.70
C LEU A 35 8.13 -9.86 62.72
N PHE A 36 9.14 -9.12 63.19
CA PHE A 36 9.98 -8.27 62.36
C PHE A 36 10.88 -9.10 61.42
N ALA A 37 11.48 -10.18 61.92
CA ALA A 37 12.25 -11.11 61.11
C ALA A 37 11.37 -11.82 60.05
N ALA A 38 10.14 -12.19 60.40
CA ALA A 38 9.16 -12.75 59.48
C ALA A 38 8.76 -11.74 58.41
N ALA A 39 8.54 -10.46 58.77
CA ALA A 39 8.29 -9.40 57.80
C ALA A 39 9.49 -9.20 56.85
N PHE A 40 10.72 -9.24 57.36
CA PHE A 40 11.93 -9.19 56.53
C PHE A 40 12.07 -10.41 55.62
N LEU A 41 11.72 -11.62 56.10
CA LEU A 41 11.69 -12.82 55.29
C LEU A 41 10.62 -12.75 54.21
N LEU A 42 9.43 -12.21 54.51
CA LEU A 42 8.38 -11.97 53.54
C LEU A 42 8.79 -10.91 52.51
N LEU A 43 9.49 -9.86 52.93
CA LEU A 43 10.07 -8.87 52.02
C LEU A 43 11.19 -9.46 51.15
N LEU A 44 12.03 -10.35 51.70
CA LEU A 44 13.05 -11.06 50.92
C LEU A 44 12.41 -12.02 49.92
N LEU A 45 11.40 -12.79 50.31
CA LEU A 45 10.64 -13.66 49.42
C LEU A 45 9.91 -12.88 48.33
N SER A 46 9.29 -11.75 48.69
CA SER A 46 8.67 -10.81 47.75
C SER A 46 9.71 -10.22 46.80
N TYR A 47 10.90 -9.87 47.30
CA TYR A 47 12.00 -9.33 46.48
C TYR A 47 12.55 -10.39 45.51
N PHE A 48 12.69 -11.65 45.93
CA PHE A 48 13.11 -12.75 45.05
C PHE A 48 12.05 -13.09 44.00
N MET A 49 10.76 -13.11 44.36
CA MET A 49 9.68 -13.27 43.39
C MET A 49 9.62 -12.08 42.44
N GLN A 50 9.82 -10.86 42.93
CA GLN A 50 9.88 -9.66 42.11
C GLN A 50 11.14 -9.64 41.22
N GLN A 51 12.27 -10.22 41.62
CA GLN A 51 13.46 -10.27 40.77
C GLN A 51 13.33 -11.23 39.58
N ARG A 52 12.52 -12.30 39.69
CA ARG A 52 12.18 -13.19 38.55
C ARG A 52 10.95 -12.68 37.78
N ALA A 53 9.86 -12.36 38.47
CA ALA A 53 8.62 -11.87 37.85
C ALA A 53 8.77 -10.47 37.22
N SER A 54 9.57 -9.57 37.80
CA SER A 54 9.86 -8.27 37.19
C SER A 54 10.87 -8.36 36.05
N ARG A 55 11.66 -9.43 35.92
CA ARG A 55 12.50 -9.65 34.73
C ARG A 55 11.71 -10.29 33.60
N GLU A 56 10.85 -11.25 33.88
CA GLU A 56 9.99 -11.88 32.87
C GLU A 56 8.89 -10.90 32.41
N ALA A 57 8.21 -10.19 33.31
CA ALA A 57 7.21 -9.20 32.93
C ALA A 57 7.81 -7.94 32.28
N TYR A 58 8.98 -7.44 32.71
CA TYR A 58 9.64 -6.34 31.97
C TYR A 58 10.26 -6.81 30.65
N SER A 59 10.76 -8.05 30.55
CA SER A 59 11.25 -8.63 29.30
C SER A 59 10.11 -8.84 28.31
N ASP A 60 8.98 -9.41 28.74
CA ASP A 60 7.80 -9.59 27.89
C ASP A 60 7.12 -8.26 27.55
N LEU A 61 7.11 -7.27 28.45
CA LEU A 61 6.62 -5.93 28.14
C LEU A 61 7.59 -5.15 27.23
N GLN A 62 8.91 -5.25 27.40
CA GLN A 62 9.87 -4.66 26.46
C GLN A 62 9.88 -5.39 25.11
N GLN A 63 9.78 -6.72 25.10
CA GLN A 63 9.76 -7.51 23.88
C GLN A 63 8.44 -7.34 23.13
N SER A 64 7.29 -7.31 23.83
CA SER A 64 6.00 -6.99 23.23
C SER A 64 5.93 -5.52 22.79
N SER A 65 6.41 -4.57 23.59
CA SER A 65 6.47 -3.15 23.21
C SER A 65 7.41 -2.91 22.04
N ASN A 66 8.61 -3.49 22.04
CA ASN A 66 9.54 -3.40 20.91
C ASN A 66 8.95 -4.10 19.68
N SER A 67 8.32 -5.26 19.82
CA SER A 67 7.66 -5.94 18.69
C SER A 67 6.41 -5.23 18.18
N ALA A 68 5.65 -4.55 19.05
CA ALA A 68 4.47 -3.79 18.68
C ALA A 68 4.86 -2.46 18.02
N VAL A 69 5.91 -1.79 18.51
CA VAL A 69 6.50 -0.62 17.85
C VAL A 69 7.09 -1.03 16.50
N GLN A 70 7.80 -2.15 16.42
CA GLN A 70 8.39 -2.63 15.17
C GLN A 70 7.34 -3.13 14.17
N SER A 71 6.24 -3.71 14.66
CA SER A 71 5.07 -4.03 13.82
C SER A 71 4.34 -2.77 13.35
N LEU A 72 4.28 -1.71 14.18
CA LEU A 72 3.72 -0.42 13.77
C LEU A 72 4.60 0.27 12.75
N ASP A 73 5.93 0.26 12.92
CA ASP A 73 6.88 0.77 11.93
C ASP A 73 6.75 0.01 10.60
N ASN A 74 6.67 -1.32 10.65
CA ASN A 74 6.45 -2.14 9.45
C ASN A 74 5.10 -1.82 8.79
N MET A 75 4.02 -1.64 9.56
CA MET A 75 2.71 -1.27 9.02
C MET A 75 2.69 0.15 8.45
N LEU A 76 3.41 1.09 9.06
CA LEU A 76 3.55 2.46 8.56
C LEU A 76 4.34 2.46 7.25
N GLN A 77 5.45 1.74 7.20
CA GLN A 77 6.25 1.58 6.00
C GLN A 77 5.46 0.92 4.87
N GLU A 78 4.73 -0.16 5.15
CA GLU A 78 3.84 -0.80 4.17
C GLU A 78 2.73 0.17 3.72
N ASN A 79 2.21 1.01 4.61
CA ASN A 79 1.22 2.02 4.24
C ASN A 79 1.79 3.12 3.34
N GLU A 80 3.04 3.53 3.57
CA GLU A 80 3.77 4.47 2.73
C GLU A 80 4.05 3.85 1.35
N ASP A 81 4.57 2.63 1.29
CA ASP A 81 4.82 1.89 0.05
C ASP A 81 3.53 1.67 -0.74
N LEU A 82 2.41 1.37 -0.07
CA LEU A 82 1.09 1.23 -0.71
C LEU A 82 0.59 2.57 -1.25
N LYS A 83 0.80 3.67 -0.54
CA LYS A 83 0.43 5.01 -1.02
C LYS A 83 1.24 5.40 -2.25
N GLU A 84 2.54 5.09 -2.27
CA GLU A 84 3.39 5.32 -3.43
C GLU A 84 2.95 4.49 -4.63
N GLN A 85 2.66 3.19 -4.43
CA GLN A 85 2.13 2.33 -5.49
C GLN A 85 0.77 2.82 -6.01
N VAL A 86 -0.12 3.28 -5.14
CA VAL A 86 -1.41 3.85 -5.56
C VAL A 86 -1.20 5.12 -6.39
N ALA A 87 -0.28 6.00 -5.98
CA ALA A 87 0.04 7.21 -6.74
C ALA A 87 0.64 6.89 -8.11
N ASP A 88 1.56 5.93 -8.18
CA ASP A 88 2.17 5.48 -9.43
C ASP A 88 1.14 4.82 -10.37
N LEU A 89 0.30 3.93 -9.84
CA LEU A 89 -0.78 3.30 -10.61
C LEU A 89 -1.80 4.33 -11.11
N GLN A 90 -2.11 5.36 -10.32
CA GLN A 90 -2.97 6.46 -10.76
C GLN A 90 -2.34 7.25 -11.90
N ALA A 91 -1.05 7.59 -11.78
CA ALA A 91 -0.33 8.29 -12.85
C ALA A 91 -0.27 7.45 -14.15
N GLN A 92 0.00 6.14 -14.04
CA GLN A 92 -0.03 5.23 -15.19
C GLN A 92 -1.42 5.15 -15.82
N LEU A 93 -2.48 5.13 -15.02
CA LEU A 93 -3.85 5.09 -15.51
C LEU A 93 -4.23 6.37 -16.25
N GLU A 94 -3.89 7.54 -15.69
CA GLU A 94 -4.10 8.84 -16.35
C GLU A 94 -3.33 8.92 -17.68
N GLN A 95 -2.07 8.47 -17.69
CA GLN A 95 -1.25 8.42 -18.90
C GLN A 95 -1.88 7.48 -19.95
N ALA A 96 -2.29 6.27 -19.56
CA ALA A 96 -2.92 5.31 -20.45
C ALA A 96 -4.24 5.83 -21.03
N GLN A 97 -5.07 6.50 -20.22
CA GLN A 97 -6.31 7.12 -20.69
C GLN A 97 -6.05 8.26 -21.69
N SER A 98 -5.06 9.09 -21.43
CA SER A 98 -4.64 10.17 -22.35
C SER A 98 -4.17 9.59 -23.68
N GLN A 99 -3.32 8.57 -23.65
CA GLN A 99 -2.86 7.87 -24.85
C GLN A 99 -4.01 7.22 -25.63
N ALA A 100 -4.94 6.56 -24.93
CA ALA A 100 -6.10 5.95 -25.57
C ALA A 100 -6.98 7.00 -26.27
N THR A 101 -7.18 8.16 -25.64
CA THR A 101 -7.94 9.28 -26.23
C THR A 101 -7.24 9.81 -27.48
N GLN A 102 -5.93 10.05 -27.43
CA GLN A 102 -5.16 10.50 -28.58
C GLN A 102 -5.18 9.50 -29.75
N ILE A 103 -5.02 8.20 -29.45
CA ILE A 103 -5.08 7.15 -30.47
C ILE A 103 -6.48 7.11 -31.09
N GLN A 104 -7.54 7.24 -30.30
CA GLN A 104 -8.90 7.25 -30.81
C GLN A 104 -9.17 8.47 -31.70
N GLU A 105 -8.68 9.65 -31.33
CA GLU A 105 -8.79 10.85 -32.16
C GLU A 105 -8.03 10.71 -33.48
N GLN A 106 -6.82 10.16 -33.44
CA GLN A 106 -6.02 9.86 -34.64
C GLN A 106 -6.72 8.85 -35.55
N LEU A 107 -7.31 7.79 -34.96
CA LEU A 107 -8.06 6.78 -35.70
C LEU A 107 -9.28 7.41 -36.38
N ASN A 108 -10.09 8.18 -35.64
CA ASN A 108 -11.26 8.86 -36.20
C ASN A 108 -10.87 9.81 -37.35
N THR A 109 -9.77 10.55 -37.19
CA THR A 109 -9.25 11.45 -38.23
C THR A 109 -8.80 10.67 -39.46
N SER A 110 -8.10 9.54 -39.27
CA SER A 110 -7.65 8.67 -40.35
C SER A 110 -8.82 8.02 -41.10
N GLU A 111 -9.81 7.51 -40.38
CA GLU A 111 -11.04 6.93 -40.96
C GLU A 111 -11.82 7.99 -41.76
N ALA A 112 -11.98 9.20 -41.21
CA ALA A 112 -12.61 10.30 -41.93
C ALA A 112 -11.87 10.63 -43.23
N LEU A 113 -10.54 10.67 -43.20
CA LEU A 113 -9.72 10.93 -44.39
C LEU A 113 -9.87 9.83 -45.44
N VAL A 114 -9.83 8.55 -45.03
CA VAL A 114 -10.05 7.43 -45.95
C VAL A 114 -11.41 7.51 -46.61
N ASN A 115 -12.47 7.80 -45.84
CA ASN A 115 -13.83 7.95 -46.36
C ASN A 115 -13.95 9.15 -47.32
N ALA A 116 -13.28 10.26 -47.02
CA ALA A 116 -13.24 11.45 -47.88
C ALA A 116 -12.54 11.16 -49.21
N LEU A 117 -11.39 10.48 -49.18
CA LEU A 117 -10.65 10.07 -50.37
C LEU A 117 -11.41 9.03 -51.20
N ASP A 118 -12.09 8.07 -50.54
CA ASP A 118 -12.95 7.11 -51.22
C ASP A 118 -14.11 7.81 -51.93
N SER A 119 -14.75 8.77 -51.25
CA SER A 119 -15.82 9.59 -51.85
C SER A 119 -15.35 10.38 -53.07
N LEU A 120 -14.16 10.99 -52.98
CA LEU A 120 -13.53 11.66 -54.11
C LEU A 120 -13.26 10.69 -55.28
N ASN A 121 -12.68 9.53 -54.99
CA ASN A 121 -12.37 8.54 -56.02
C ASN A 121 -13.63 7.95 -56.67
N HIS A 122 -14.67 7.68 -55.88
CA HIS A 122 -15.96 7.22 -56.37
C HIS A 122 -16.59 8.25 -57.31
N LEU A 123 -16.62 9.51 -56.88
CA LEU A 123 -17.16 10.61 -57.68
C LEU A 123 -16.39 10.79 -59.01
N ARG A 124 -15.06 10.73 -58.97
CA ARG A 124 -14.21 10.73 -60.17
C ARG A 124 -14.52 9.57 -61.09
N GLY A 125 -14.71 8.38 -60.54
CA GLY A 125 -15.06 7.18 -61.30
C GLY A 125 -16.36 7.35 -62.06
N LEU A 126 -17.41 7.88 -61.42
CA LEU A 126 -18.70 8.17 -62.05
C LEU A 126 -18.59 9.28 -63.11
N TYR A 127 -17.84 10.34 -62.81
CA TYR A 127 -17.65 11.47 -63.73
C TYR A 127 -16.94 11.04 -65.02
N ASN A 128 -15.86 10.25 -64.88
CA ASN A 128 -15.09 9.73 -66.02
C ASN A 128 -15.90 8.74 -66.87
N GLN A 129 -16.91 8.09 -66.31
CA GLN A 129 -17.86 7.23 -67.04
C GLN A 129 -18.98 8.03 -67.73
N GLY A 130 -19.00 9.37 -67.58
CA GLY A 130 -20.04 10.23 -68.13
C GLY A 130 -21.39 10.14 -67.39
N GLN A 131 -21.43 9.55 -66.19
CA GLN A 131 -22.65 9.33 -65.43
C GLN A 131 -22.99 10.53 -64.53
N TYR A 132 -23.19 11.71 -65.12
CA TYR A 132 -23.38 12.97 -64.37
C TYR A 132 -24.60 12.96 -63.44
N THR A 133 -25.69 12.30 -63.83
CA THR A 133 -26.86 12.14 -62.94
C THR A 133 -26.52 11.32 -61.72
N ALA A 134 -25.77 10.22 -61.87
CA ALA A 134 -25.31 9.41 -60.76
C ALA A 134 -24.35 10.18 -59.84
N CYS A 135 -23.46 11.01 -60.41
CA CYS A 135 -22.61 11.92 -59.63
C CYS A 135 -23.43 12.86 -58.74
N ARG A 136 -24.46 13.52 -59.29
CA ARG A 136 -25.31 14.45 -58.53
C ARG A 136 -26.12 13.73 -57.45
N THR A 137 -26.64 12.53 -57.75
CA THR A 137 -27.32 11.69 -56.76
C THR A 137 -26.38 11.26 -55.63
N TYR A 138 -25.16 10.84 -55.97
CA TYR A 138 -24.15 10.47 -54.99
C TYR A 138 -23.76 11.67 -54.12
N LEU A 139 -23.50 12.83 -54.72
CA LEU A 139 -23.15 14.05 -54.01
C LEU A 139 -24.25 14.51 -53.03
N ALA A 140 -25.52 14.30 -53.38
CA ALA A 140 -26.65 14.58 -52.50
C ALA A 140 -26.82 13.55 -51.37
N SER A 141 -26.24 12.35 -51.52
CA SER A 141 -26.31 11.28 -50.51
C SER A 141 -25.22 11.37 -49.44
N ILE A 142 -24.14 12.08 -49.73
CA ILE A 142 -22.99 12.27 -48.84
C ILE A 142 -23.00 13.66 -48.22
N ASP A 143 -22.30 13.81 -47.10
CA ASP A 143 -21.99 15.13 -46.56
C ASP A 143 -20.77 15.72 -47.29
N ALA A 144 -21.04 16.42 -48.39
CA ALA A 144 -20.01 17.05 -49.20
C ALA A 144 -19.19 18.10 -48.41
N ALA A 145 -19.80 18.75 -47.41
CA ALA A 145 -19.12 19.73 -46.58
C ALA A 145 -18.14 19.03 -45.62
N GLN A 146 -18.52 17.89 -45.04
CA GLN A 146 -17.62 17.10 -44.21
C GLN A 146 -16.44 16.53 -45.02
N VAL A 147 -16.68 16.08 -46.26
CA VAL A 147 -15.61 15.60 -47.15
C VAL A 147 -14.64 16.75 -47.46
N GLU A 148 -15.14 17.92 -47.84
CA GLU A 148 -14.31 19.09 -48.11
C GLU A 148 -13.50 19.52 -46.88
N ALA A 149 -14.14 19.62 -45.71
CA ALA A 149 -13.47 19.97 -44.46
C ALA A 149 -12.35 18.99 -44.11
N THR A 150 -12.60 17.69 -44.26
CA THR A 150 -11.60 16.65 -43.99
C THR A 150 -10.40 16.75 -44.94
N LEU A 151 -10.64 16.93 -46.23
CA LEU A 151 -9.58 17.11 -47.22
C LEU A 151 -8.79 18.41 -47.00
N ARG A 152 -9.47 19.48 -46.60
CA ARG A 152 -8.84 20.76 -46.26
C ARG A 152 -7.91 20.61 -45.08
N THR A 153 -8.39 20.04 -43.97
CA THR A 153 -7.54 19.77 -42.79
C THR A 153 -6.34 18.90 -43.16
N TYR A 154 -6.53 17.89 -44.00
CA TYR A 154 -5.42 17.05 -44.46
C TYR A 154 -4.36 17.82 -45.26
N VAL A 155 -4.77 18.68 -46.20
CA VAL A 155 -3.85 19.52 -46.99
C VAL A 155 -3.14 20.54 -46.09
N GLU A 156 -3.87 21.17 -45.16
CA GLU A 156 -3.32 22.13 -44.19
C GLU A 156 -2.29 21.50 -43.24
N GLN A 157 -2.47 20.24 -42.87
CA GLN A 157 -1.51 19.50 -42.06
C GLN A 157 -0.26 19.07 -42.84
N ASN A 158 -0.31 19.07 -44.18
CA ASN A 158 0.74 18.56 -45.05
C ASN A 158 1.27 19.62 -46.03
N THR A 159 1.16 20.92 -45.71
CA THR A 159 1.47 22.03 -46.65
C THR A 159 2.86 21.96 -47.29
N ASP A 160 3.84 21.40 -46.58
CA ASP A 160 5.23 21.31 -47.04
C ASP A 160 5.49 20.06 -47.91
N ALA A 161 4.47 19.25 -48.15
CA ALA A 161 4.63 18.00 -48.87
C ALA A 161 4.73 18.23 -50.38
N ALA A 162 5.87 17.87 -50.96
CA ALA A 162 6.14 18.02 -52.40
C ALA A 162 5.13 17.30 -53.31
N TRP A 163 4.41 16.28 -52.81
CA TRP A 163 3.38 15.60 -53.60
C TRP A 163 2.12 16.46 -53.81
N LEU A 164 1.87 17.48 -52.98
CA LEU A 164 0.74 18.40 -53.15
C LEU A 164 0.87 19.25 -54.42
N GLU A 165 2.10 19.54 -54.86
CA GLU A 165 2.35 20.22 -56.15
C GLU A 165 1.92 19.36 -57.35
N VAL A 166 2.00 18.04 -57.20
CA VAL A 166 1.66 17.06 -58.25
C VAL A 166 0.17 16.73 -58.20
N TYR A 167 -0.38 16.57 -56.99
CA TYR A 167 -1.77 16.20 -56.79
C TYR A 167 -2.31 16.76 -55.48
N ASN A 168 -3.21 17.74 -55.60
CA ASN A 168 -3.96 18.27 -54.47
C ASN A 168 -5.39 17.67 -54.44
N PRO A 169 -5.71 16.80 -53.46
CA PRO A 169 -7.03 16.16 -53.39
C PRO A 169 -8.16 17.15 -53.08
N LEU A 170 -7.88 18.25 -52.37
CA LEU A 170 -8.86 19.30 -52.10
C LEU A 170 -9.22 20.04 -53.39
N GLU A 171 -8.23 20.45 -54.18
CA GLU A 171 -8.49 21.10 -55.47
C GLU A 171 -9.22 20.16 -56.43
N ALA A 172 -8.81 18.89 -56.48
CA ALA A 172 -9.50 17.89 -57.29
C ALA A 172 -10.99 17.76 -56.91
N TRP A 173 -11.29 17.78 -55.60
CA TRP A 173 -12.67 17.75 -55.10
C TRP A 173 -13.46 19.00 -55.50
N LEU A 174 -12.91 20.20 -55.26
CA LEU A 174 -13.57 21.47 -55.58
C LEU A 174 -13.85 21.60 -57.08
N ASN A 175 -12.87 21.27 -57.93
CA ASN A 175 -13.04 21.29 -59.37
C ASN A 175 -14.16 20.35 -59.84
N LEU A 176 -14.27 19.15 -59.25
CA LEU A 176 -15.35 18.21 -59.58
C LEU A 176 -16.72 18.74 -59.17
N ILE A 177 -16.82 19.34 -57.98
CA ILE A 177 -18.07 19.97 -57.54
C ILE A 177 -18.45 21.11 -58.47
N GLU A 178 -17.50 21.95 -58.87
CA GLU A 178 -17.73 23.05 -59.81
C GLU A 178 -18.23 22.56 -61.18
N TRP A 179 -17.62 21.51 -61.73
CA TRP A 179 -18.06 20.92 -63.01
C TRP A 179 -19.42 20.22 -62.90
N LEU A 180 -19.79 19.78 -61.71
CA LEU A 180 -21.07 19.14 -61.40
C LEU A 180 -22.14 20.13 -60.93
N GLY A 181 -21.83 21.42 -60.75
CA GLY A 181 -22.80 22.48 -60.49
C GLY A 181 -23.62 22.77 -61.73
#